data_AF-A0A1W6K2V6-F1
#
_entry.id   AF-A0A1W6K2V6-F1
#
_cell.length_a   1.000
_cell.length_b   1.000
_cell.length_c   1.000
_cell.angle_alpha   90.00
_cell.angle_beta   90.00
_cell.angle_gamma   90.00
#
_symmetry.space_group_name_H-M   'P 1'
#
loop_
_entity.id
_entity.type
_entity.pdbx_description
1 polymer ?
#
loop_
_entity_poly.entity_id
_entity_poly.type
_entity_poly.pdbx_seq_one_letter_code
_entity_poly.pdbx_strand_id
1 'polypeptide(L)'
;MKNAIEPWGVNVPYIYLSIVMFTLGGLSLFLNNYHGYLMSIGAYSLYFGMIQRLFFPAKKYIYTQLLALFSLAIPFSHYFQALASVFLIITEIWALKDVKKYGSKFPINYLVLSSPFASFISWLFFVNYWMLVIPIFIYILGVNIGVFAATLNAKPFFGYKQIPVLVLTVLSYFFKIFFPLTLIVYFSMLFSRRIKPNLTSFSVVVISLGLALSAIFLHEYIHAFYLGSMATFFFSCITYSTARYNHDKVFYSVILLVPAYFLRFINLDVSAVFFPLSFLLFLYLIKDNLGITGIKTGMSKKFLIK
;
A
#
# COMPACT_ATOMS: atom_id res chain seq x y z
N MET A 1 -19.39 -18.81 22.58
CA MET A 1 -18.67 -18.00 21.57
C MET A 1 -17.42 -18.72 21.03
N LYS A 2 -17.53 -19.96 20.50
CA LYS A 2 -16.37 -20.76 20.05
C LYS A 2 -15.78 -20.34 18.69
N ASN A 3 -16.40 -19.37 17.99
CA ASN A 3 -16.05 -18.96 16.63
C ASN A 3 -15.74 -17.45 16.50
N ALA A 4 -15.37 -16.78 17.60
CA ALA A 4 -14.94 -15.38 17.50
C ALA A 4 -13.59 -15.33 16.77
N ILE A 5 -13.52 -14.59 15.67
CA ILE A 5 -12.26 -14.29 15.00
C ILE A 5 -11.42 -13.47 15.97
N GLU A 6 -10.33 -14.03 16.49
CA GLU A 6 -9.35 -13.27 17.25
C GLU A 6 -8.37 -12.60 16.28
N PRO A 7 -8.46 -11.28 16.05
CA PRO A 7 -7.44 -10.58 15.28
C PRO A 7 -6.17 -10.41 16.11
N TRP A 8 -5.07 -10.15 15.43
CA TRP A 8 -3.85 -9.61 16.04
C TRP A 8 -3.25 -8.52 15.14
N GLY A 9 -2.27 -7.78 15.65
CA GLY A 9 -1.62 -6.67 14.95
C GLY A 9 -0.65 -7.12 13.87
N VAL A 10 -1.10 -7.97 12.95
CA VAL A 10 -0.27 -8.59 11.90
C VAL A 10 0.50 -7.55 11.08
N ASN A 11 -0.05 -6.36 10.84
CA ASN A 11 0.62 -5.31 10.07
C ASN A 11 1.79 -4.63 10.83
N VAL A 12 1.84 -4.70 12.16
CA VAL A 12 2.83 -3.94 12.94
C VAL A 12 4.26 -4.44 12.66
N PRO A 13 4.56 -5.75 12.71
CA PRO A 13 5.87 -6.26 12.29
C PRO A 13 6.27 -5.85 10.86
N TYR A 14 5.32 -5.80 9.93
CA TYR A 14 5.58 -5.37 8.55
C TYR A 14 5.87 -3.87 8.44
N ILE A 15 5.26 -3.02 9.27
CA ILE A 15 5.60 -1.60 9.35
C ILE A 15 7.03 -1.45 9.86
N TYR A 16 7.44 -2.21 10.87
CA TYR A 16 8.83 -2.22 11.34
C TYR A 16 9.81 -2.67 10.26
N LEU A 17 9.48 -3.73 9.52
CA LEU A 17 10.29 -4.18 8.40
C LEU A 17 10.40 -3.09 7.31
N SER A 18 9.31 -2.38 7.03
CA SER A 18 9.31 -1.24 6.10
C SER A 18 10.26 -0.12 6.55
N ILE A 19 10.24 0.24 7.83
CA ILE A 19 11.15 1.25 8.41
C ILE A 19 12.61 0.83 8.20
N VAL A 20 12.94 -0.43 8.55
CA VAL A 20 14.30 -0.96 8.41
C VAL A 20 14.74 -0.94 6.94
N MET A 21 13.90 -1.43 6.03
CA MET A 21 14.23 -1.53 4.60
C MET A 21 14.35 -0.16 3.94
N PHE A 22 13.49 0.81 4.26
CA PHE A 22 13.64 2.18 3.79
C PHE A 22 14.89 2.86 4.34
N THR A 23 15.23 2.61 5.61
CA THR A 23 16.46 3.15 6.22
C THR A 23 17.69 2.58 5.54
N LEU A 24 17.76 1.25 5.35
CA LEU A 24 18.85 0.60 4.64
C LEU A 24 18.92 1.04 3.18
N GLY A 25 17.78 1.20 2.50
CA GLY A 25 17.72 1.72 1.13
C GLY A 25 18.21 3.16 1.03
N GLY A 26 17.87 4.02 1.99
CA GLY A 26 18.39 5.38 2.10
C GLY A 26 19.92 5.39 2.32
N LEU A 27 20.41 4.63 3.29
CA LEU A 27 21.85 4.52 3.56
C LEU A 27 22.63 3.92 2.38
N SER A 28 22.02 3.02 1.62
CA SER A 28 22.66 2.39 0.47
C SER A 28 23.02 3.39 -0.64
N LEU A 29 22.33 4.54 -0.74
CA LEU A 29 22.73 5.60 -1.68
C LEU A 29 24.21 6.03 -1.50
N PHE A 30 24.76 5.89 -0.30
CA PHE A 30 26.13 6.23 0.03
C PHE A 30 27.10 5.04 0.04
N LEU A 31 26.57 3.80 0.07
CA LEU A 31 27.36 2.60 0.36
C LEU A 31 27.35 1.57 -0.78
N ASN A 32 26.23 1.37 -1.47
CA ASN A 32 26.05 0.35 -2.52
C ASN A 32 24.77 0.61 -3.35
N ASN A 33 24.76 0.28 -4.65
CA ASN A 33 23.63 0.51 -5.58
C ASN A 33 22.34 -0.35 -5.34
N TYR A 34 22.06 -0.78 -4.10
CA TYR A 34 20.86 -1.56 -3.75
C TYR A 34 19.63 -0.71 -3.40
N HIS A 35 19.73 0.62 -3.55
CA HIS A 35 18.68 1.57 -3.17
C HIS A 35 17.29 1.16 -3.67
N GLY A 36 17.12 0.99 -4.98
CA GLY A 36 15.82 0.65 -5.56
C GLY A 36 15.23 -0.64 -5.00
N TYR A 37 16.05 -1.68 -4.84
CA TYR A 37 15.63 -3.00 -4.36
C TYR A 37 15.18 -2.97 -2.89
N LEU A 38 15.96 -2.34 -2.01
CA LEU A 38 15.60 -2.19 -0.60
C LEU A 38 14.36 -1.30 -0.40
N MET A 39 14.24 -0.22 -1.17
CA MET A 39 13.05 0.62 -1.19
C MET A 39 11.82 -0.17 -1.66
N SER A 40 11.95 -1.03 -2.68
CA SER A 40 10.87 -1.92 -3.10
C SER A 40 10.48 -2.90 -1.98
N ILE A 41 11.42 -3.57 -1.30
CA ILE A 41 11.08 -4.48 -0.18
C ILE A 41 10.34 -3.71 0.93
N GLY A 42 10.76 -2.48 1.24
CA GLY A 42 10.07 -1.62 2.21
C GLY A 42 8.63 -1.31 1.81
N ALA A 43 8.37 -1.04 0.52
CA ALA A 43 7.02 -0.85 -0.02
C ALA A 43 6.18 -2.14 0.04
N TYR A 44 6.77 -3.28 -0.34
CA TYR A 44 6.10 -4.59 -0.25
C TYR A 44 5.78 -4.98 1.19
N SER A 45 6.59 -4.53 2.15
CA SER A 45 6.31 -4.75 3.57
C SER A 45 5.01 -4.06 3.97
N LEU A 46 4.82 -2.78 3.63
CA LEU A 46 3.55 -2.09 3.87
C LEU A 46 2.38 -2.77 3.16
N TYR A 47 2.57 -3.16 1.90
CA TYR A 47 1.58 -3.90 1.12
C TYR A 47 1.15 -5.19 1.82
N PHE A 48 2.09 -6.09 2.15
CA PHE A 48 1.83 -7.40 2.75
C PHE A 48 1.18 -7.27 4.14
N GLY A 49 1.69 -6.36 4.96
CA GLY A 49 1.12 -6.10 6.28
C GLY A 49 -0.33 -5.63 6.19
N MET A 50 -0.63 -4.76 5.23
CA MET A 50 -1.96 -4.19 5.09
C MET A 50 -2.98 -5.14 4.49
N ILE A 51 -2.60 -5.95 3.49
CA ILE A 51 -3.51 -6.96 2.95
C ILE A 51 -3.85 -8.01 4.01
N GLN A 52 -2.86 -8.46 4.80
CA GLN A 52 -3.10 -9.39 5.89
C GLN A 52 -3.96 -8.78 7.00
N ARG A 53 -3.77 -7.50 7.35
CA ARG A 53 -4.61 -6.83 8.36
C ARG A 53 -6.06 -6.68 7.90
N LEU A 54 -6.27 -6.19 6.68
CA LEU A 54 -7.62 -5.79 6.25
C LEU A 54 -8.47 -6.97 5.82
N PHE A 55 -7.86 -8.01 5.24
CA PHE A 55 -8.59 -9.13 4.65
C PHE A 55 -8.42 -10.42 5.46
N PHE A 56 -7.27 -10.61 6.12
CA PHE A 56 -6.91 -11.89 6.75
C PHE A 56 -6.38 -11.75 8.20
N PRO A 57 -6.99 -10.96 9.12
CA PRO A 57 -6.35 -10.61 10.40
C PRO A 57 -6.31 -11.72 11.45
N ALA A 58 -6.97 -12.86 11.19
CA ALA A 58 -7.22 -13.88 12.19
C ALA A 58 -5.92 -14.60 12.63
N LYS A 59 -5.75 -14.82 13.95
CA LYS A 59 -4.61 -15.57 14.51
C LYS A 59 -4.45 -16.99 13.97
N LYS A 60 -5.52 -17.62 13.49
CA LYS A 60 -5.41 -18.97 12.89
C LYS A 60 -4.50 -19.01 11.66
N TYR A 61 -4.27 -17.87 11.00
CA TYR A 61 -3.34 -17.75 9.86
C TYR A 61 -1.92 -17.35 10.28
N ILE A 62 -1.59 -17.34 11.57
CA ILE A 62 -0.32 -16.77 12.08
C ILE A 62 0.91 -17.41 11.45
N TYR A 63 0.90 -18.73 11.22
CA TYR A 63 2.05 -19.41 10.63
C TYR A 63 2.35 -18.93 9.21
N THR A 64 1.34 -18.83 8.35
CA THR A 64 1.54 -18.36 6.97
C THR A 64 1.84 -16.86 6.92
N GLN A 65 1.28 -16.08 7.84
CA GLN A 65 1.60 -14.66 7.99
C GLN A 65 3.05 -14.43 8.42
N LEU A 66 3.57 -15.23 9.36
CA LEU A 66 4.96 -15.16 9.82
C LEU A 66 5.94 -15.67 8.76
N LEU A 67 5.61 -16.75 8.05
CA LEU A 67 6.42 -17.24 6.94
C LEU A 67 6.51 -16.19 5.83
N ALA A 68 5.41 -15.53 5.47
CA ALA A 68 5.42 -14.42 4.54
C ALA A 68 6.32 -13.27 5.02
N LEU A 69 6.26 -12.92 6.32
CA LEU A 69 7.09 -11.87 6.91
C LEU A 69 8.58 -12.23 6.87
N PHE A 70 8.95 -13.43 7.30
CA PHE A 70 10.34 -13.87 7.36
C PHE A 70 10.94 -14.01 5.97
N SER A 71 10.22 -14.58 5.00
CA SER A 71 10.68 -14.63 3.62
C SER A 71 10.84 -13.22 3.04
N LEU A 72 9.92 -12.30 3.31
CA LEU A 72 10.03 -10.92 2.83
C LEU A 72 11.23 -10.18 3.44
N ALA A 73 11.56 -10.48 4.70
CA ALA A 73 12.63 -9.84 5.45
C ALA A 73 14.04 -10.20 4.98
N ILE A 74 14.22 -11.24 4.16
CA ILE A 74 15.53 -11.68 3.65
C ILE A 74 15.81 -10.99 2.30
N PRO A 75 16.68 -9.96 2.25
CA PRO A 75 16.90 -9.16 1.04
C PRO A 75 18.03 -9.72 0.16
N PHE A 76 18.35 -11.01 0.26
CA PHE A 76 19.49 -11.58 -0.47
C PHE A 76 19.16 -11.92 -1.93
N SER A 77 17.91 -12.28 -2.22
CA SER A 77 17.48 -12.64 -3.57
C SER A 77 15.98 -12.45 -3.74
N HIS A 78 15.57 -11.95 -4.91
CA HIS A 78 14.17 -11.75 -5.31
C HIS A 78 13.31 -13.00 -5.15
N TYR A 79 13.90 -14.20 -5.19
CA TYR A 79 13.19 -15.47 -4.96
C TYR A 79 12.61 -15.57 -3.54
N PHE A 80 13.21 -14.94 -2.53
CA PHE A 80 12.62 -14.89 -1.19
C PHE A 80 11.35 -14.03 -1.16
N GLN A 81 11.30 -12.94 -1.93
CA GLN A 81 10.09 -12.12 -2.08
C GLN A 81 9.00 -12.85 -2.91
N ALA A 82 9.40 -13.66 -3.90
CA ALA A 82 8.49 -14.56 -4.59
C ALA A 82 7.89 -15.60 -3.61
N LEU A 83 8.72 -16.23 -2.78
CA LEU A 83 8.30 -17.17 -1.75
C LEU A 83 7.38 -16.51 -0.71
N ALA A 84 7.67 -15.28 -0.29
CA ALA A 84 6.79 -14.49 0.57
C ALA A 84 5.41 -14.32 -0.08
N SER A 85 5.36 -14.03 -1.39
CA SER A 85 4.12 -13.91 -2.15
C SER A 85 3.34 -15.23 -2.20
N VAL A 86 4.02 -16.39 -2.27
CA VAL A 86 3.38 -17.71 -2.18
C VAL A 86 2.70 -17.90 -0.82
N PHE A 87 3.38 -17.60 0.29
CA PHE A 87 2.76 -17.70 1.62
C PHE A 87 1.58 -16.74 1.80
N LEU A 88 1.64 -15.56 1.17
CA LEU A 88 0.50 -14.63 1.12
C LEU A 88 -0.68 -15.22 0.32
N ILE A 89 -0.43 -15.82 -0.85
CA ILE A 89 -1.47 -16.50 -1.66
C ILE A 89 -2.10 -17.66 -0.89
N ILE A 90 -1.30 -18.47 -0.19
CA ILE A 90 -1.80 -19.56 0.66
C ILE A 90 -2.75 -19.01 1.73
N THR A 91 -2.36 -17.90 2.38
CA THR A 91 -3.19 -17.22 3.38
C THR A 91 -4.52 -16.75 2.78
N GLU A 92 -4.46 -16.12 1.60
CA GLU A 92 -5.64 -15.65 0.88
C GLU A 92 -6.60 -16.80 0.52
N ILE A 93 -6.10 -17.88 -0.08
CA ILE A 93 -6.91 -19.04 -0.46
C ILE A 93 -7.56 -19.67 0.77
N TRP A 94 -6.80 -19.81 1.87
CA TRP A 94 -7.34 -20.35 3.12
C TRP A 94 -8.46 -19.46 3.66
N ALA A 95 -8.25 -18.14 3.69
CA ALA A 95 -9.26 -17.21 4.17
C ALA A 95 -10.52 -17.17 3.30
N LEU A 96 -10.38 -17.21 1.97
CA LEU A 96 -11.53 -17.27 1.06
C LEU A 96 -12.34 -18.55 1.25
N LYS A 97 -11.69 -19.69 1.48
CA LYS A 97 -12.38 -20.96 1.81
C LYS A 97 -13.19 -20.83 3.10
N ASP A 98 -12.66 -20.15 4.10
CA ASP A 98 -13.35 -19.94 5.37
C ASP A 98 -14.55 -18.99 5.21
N VAL A 99 -14.37 -17.85 4.53
CA VAL A 99 -15.46 -16.89 4.25
C VAL A 99 -16.62 -17.56 3.50
N LYS A 100 -16.33 -18.44 2.53
CA LYS A 100 -17.36 -19.19 1.80
C LYS A 100 -18.18 -20.10 2.71
N LYS A 101 -17.56 -20.72 3.72
CA LYS A 101 -18.26 -21.56 4.71
C LYS A 101 -19.18 -20.76 5.63
N TYR A 102 -18.89 -19.48 5.86
CA TYR A 102 -19.73 -18.60 6.70
C TYR A 102 -20.94 -18.01 5.98
N GLY A 103 -21.16 -18.32 4.69
CA GLY A 103 -22.39 -17.97 3.95
C GLY A 103 -22.56 -16.49 3.60
N SER A 104 -21.57 -15.63 3.88
CA SER A 104 -21.68 -14.19 3.59
C SER A 104 -21.47 -13.88 2.10
N LYS A 105 -22.28 -12.98 1.53
CA LYS A 105 -22.03 -12.36 0.22
C LYS A 105 -20.81 -11.44 0.33
N PHE A 106 -19.63 -11.94 0.04
CA PHE A 106 -18.39 -11.15 0.03
C PHE A 106 -18.32 -10.30 -1.25
N PRO A 107 -18.22 -8.96 -1.18
CA PRO A 107 -18.04 -8.14 -2.37
C PRO A 107 -16.68 -8.46 -2.99
N ILE A 108 -16.69 -8.96 -4.23
CA ILE A 108 -15.47 -9.41 -4.90
C ILE A 108 -14.66 -8.18 -5.33
N ASN A 109 -13.54 -7.93 -4.64
CA ASN A 109 -12.57 -6.90 -5.01
C ASN A 109 -11.45 -7.54 -5.83
N TYR A 110 -11.63 -7.63 -7.15
CA TYR A 110 -10.67 -8.23 -8.08
C TYR A 110 -9.31 -7.55 -8.04
N LEU A 111 -9.26 -6.24 -7.84
CA LEU A 111 -7.98 -5.53 -7.68
C LEU A 111 -7.20 -6.15 -6.51
N VAL A 112 -7.76 -6.13 -5.30
CA VAL A 112 -7.06 -6.69 -4.13
C VAL A 112 -6.72 -8.17 -4.31
N LEU A 113 -7.68 -9.00 -4.71
CA LEU A 113 -7.49 -10.46 -4.80
C LEU A 113 -6.51 -10.87 -5.91
N SER A 114 -6.35 -10.07 -6.96
CA SER A 114 -5.34 -10.35 -7.99
C SER A 114 -3.92 -9.93 -7.59
N SER A 115 -3.78 -9.02 -6.61
CA SER A 115 -2.48 -8.42 -6.27
C SER A 115 -1.43 -9.41 -5.72
N PRO A 116 -1.75 -10.44 -4.90
CA PRO A 116 -0.74 -11.40 -4.45
C PRO A 116 -0.21 -12.30 -5.57
N PHE A 117 -1.09 -12.69 -6.51
CA PHE A 117 -0.70 -13.46 -7.70
C PHE A 117 0.19 -12.63 -8.62
N ALA A 118 -0.18 -11.37 -8.87
CA ALA A 118 0.66 -10.44 -9.62
C ALA A 118 2.01 -10.22 -8.92
N SER A 119 2.04 -10.18 -7.59
CA SER A 119 3.27 -10.06 -6.79
C SER A 119 4.19 -11.25 -6.99
N PHE A 120 3.65 -12.47 -6.90
CA PHE A 120 4.43 -13.69 -7.14
C PHE A 120 5.05 -13.71 -8.53
N ILE A 121 4.26 -13.43 -9.56
CA ILE A 121 4.73 -13.38 -10.96
C ILE A 121 5.82 -12.30 -11.12
N SER A 122 5.60 -11.11 -10.56
CA SER A 122 6.53 -9.97 -10.68
C SER A 122 7.87 -10.25 -10.01
N TRP A 123 7.88 -10.92 -8.86
CA TRP A 123 9.11 -11.29 -8.18
C TRP A 123 9.81 -12.48 -8.83
N LEU A 124 9.06 -13.49 -9.29
CA LEU A 124 9.63 -14.67 -9.94
C LEU A 124 10.36 -14.32 -11.24
N PHE A 125 9.82 -13.37 -12.01
CA PHE A 125 10.37 -12.89 -13.26
C PHE A 125 10.95 -11.48 -13.14
N PHE A 126 11.50 -11.12 -11.98
CA PHE A 126 11.99 -9.77 -11.72
C PHE A 126 13.13 -9.39 -12.69
N VAL A 127 12.82 -8.54 -13.67
CA VAL A 127 13.79 -7.96 -14.61
C VAL A 127 13.95 -6.44 -14.42
N ASN A 128 12.89 -5.76 -14.00
CA ASN A 128 12.91 -4.31 -13.80
C ASN A 128 11.97 -3.88 -12.67
N TYR A 129 12.25 -2.73 -12.06
CA TYR A 129 11.46 -2.17 -10.96
C TYR A 129 10.02 -1.81 -11.34
N TRP A 130 9.76 -1.51 -12.62
CA TRP A 130 8.41 -1.19 -13.08
C TRP A 130 7.48 -2.40 -13.03
N MET A 131 8.01 -3.62 -13.20
CA MET A 131 7.25 -4.85 -12.99
C MET A 131 6.71 -4.94 -11.55
N LEU A 132 7.49 -4.49 -10.57
CA LEU A 132 7.12 -4.47 -9.16
C LEU A 132 6.09 -3.38 -8.80
N VAL A 133 5.94 -2.37 -9.65
CA VAL A 133 4.90 -1.35 -9.49
C VAL A 133 3.51 -1.94 -9.68
N ILE A 134 3.34 -2.84 -10.66
CA ILE A 134 2.05 -3.43 -11.04
C ILE A 134 1.27 -4.03 -9.86
N PRO A 135 1.81 -4.99 -9.08
CA PRO A 135 1.07 -5.59 -7.97
C PRO A 135 0.73 -4.60 -6.86
N ILE A 136 1.65 -3.68 -6.51
CA ILE A 136 1.38 -2.65 -5.51
C ILE A 136 0.28 -1.70 -6.03
N PHE A 137 0.34 -1.31 -7.31
CA PHE A 137 -0.61 -0.38 -7.89
C PHE A 137 -2.03 -0.95 -7.89
N ILE A 138 -2.17 -2.21 -8.33
CA ILE A 138 -3.41 -2.97 -8.26
C ILE A 138 -3.96 -2.97 -6.81
N TYR A 139 -3.11 -3.29 -5.82
CA TYR A 139 -3.51 -3.32 -4.42
C TYR A 139 -4.00 -1.96 -3.90
N ILE A 140 -3.21 -0.89 -4.06
CA ILE A 140 -3.53 0.42 -3.48
C ILE A 140 -4.80 1.01 -4.10
N LEU A 141 -5.05 0.78 -5.39
CA LEU A 141 -6.30 1.17 -6.04
C LEU A 141 -7.48 0.40 -5.45
N GLY A 142 -7.34 -0.92 -5.29
CA GLY A 142 -8.40 -1.78 -4.78
C GLY A 142 -8.81 -1.47 -3.34
N VAL A 143 -7.85 -1.26 -2.44
CA VAL A 143 -8.15 -0.99 -1.03
C VAL A 143 -8.71 0.40 -0.80
N ASN A 144 -8.23 1.40 -1.53
CA ASN A 144 -8.65 2.79 -1.30
C ASN A 144 -10.04 3.11 -1.85
N ILE A 145 -10.67 2.22 -2.63
CA ILE A 145 -12.11 2.33 -2.95
C ILE A 145 -12.92 2.44 -1.65
N GLY A 146 -12.60 1.63 -0.63
CA GLY A 146 -13.28 1.67 0.66
C GLY A 146 -12.99 2.95 1.45
N VAL A 147 -11.76 3.45 1.40
CA VAL A 147 -11.36 4.70 2.08
C VAL A 147 -12.08 5.90 1.47
N PHE A 148 -12.09 6.02 0.14
CA PHE A 148 -12.79 7.10 -0.55
C PHE A 148 -14.31 6.99 -0.42
N ALA A 149 -14.87 5.78 -0.47
CA ALA A 149 -16.30 5.61 -0.21
C ALA A 149 -16.69 6.12 1.19
N ALA A 150 -15.86 5.87 2.20
CA ALA A 150 -16.17 6.28 3.56
C ALA A 150 -15.84 7.75 3.88
N THR A 151 -14.83 8.33 3.25
CA THR A 151 -14.35 9.70 3.58
C THR A 151 -14.92 10.78 2.64
N LEU A 152 -15.07 10.45 1.36
CA LEU A 152 -15.55 11.34 0.30
C LEU A 152 -17.00 11.05 -0.11
N ASN A 153 -17.63 10.02 0.47
CA ASN A 153 -18.94 9.51 0.01
C ASN A 153 -18.91 9.11 -1.48
N ALA A 154 -17.75 8.67 -1.96
CA ALA A 154 -17.57 8.20 -3.34
C ALA A 154 -18.38 6.92 -3.59
N LYS A 155 -18.77 6.66 -4.83
CA LYS A 155 -19.50 5.44 -5.17
C LYS A 155 -18.51 4.28 -5.33
N PRO A 156 -18.52 3.26 -4.44
CA PRO A 156 -17.63 2.12 -4.61
C PRO A 156 -18.00 1.33 -5.86
N PHE A 157 -17.00 0.79 -6.54
CA PHE A 157 -17.18 -0.15 -7.64
C PHE A 157 -16.38 -1.42 -7.38
N PHE A 158 -17.05 -2.57 -7.47
CA PHE A 158 -16.48 -3.89 -7.23
C PHE A 158 -16.87 -4.84 -8.38
N GLY A 159 -16.25 -6.01 -8.42
CA GLY A 159 -16.48 -7.00 -9.46
C GLY A 159 -16.04 -6.51 -10.84
N TYR A 160 -16.81 -6.87 -11.88
CA TYR A 160 -16.46 -6.63 -13.29
C TYR A 160 -16.13 -5.17 -13.63
N LYS A 161 -16.67 -4.20 -12.87
CA LYS A 161 -16.38 -2.77 -13.04
C LYS A 161 -14.91 -2.42 -12.78
N GLN A 162 -14.16 -3.30 -12.12
CA GLN A 162 -12.73 -3.10 -11.86
C GLN A 162 -11.84 -3.56 -13.03
N ILE A 163 -12.39 -4.30 -14.01
CA ILE A 163 -11.63 -4.85 -15.14
C ILE A 163 -10.94 -3.74 -15.96
N PRO A 164 -11.58 -2.61 -16.30
CA PRO A 164 -10.90 -1.54 -17.06
C PRO A 164 -9.65 -1.02 -16.34
N VAL A 165 -9.76 -0.79 -15.02
CA VAL A 165 -8.63 -0.33 -14.19
C VAL A 165 -7.52 -1.38 -14.13
N LEU A 166 -7.89 -2.66 -13.97
CA LEU A 166 -6.94 -3.77 -13.94
C LEU A 166 -6.18 -3.89 -15.27
N VAL A 167 -6.90 -3.83 -16.41
CA VAL A 167 -6.31 -3.90 -17.75
C VAL A 167 -5.34 -2.75 -17.99
N LEU A 168 -5.75 -1.51 -17.68
CA LEU A 168 -4.87 -0.34 -17.82
C LEU A 168 -3.63 -0.45 -16.93
N THR A 169 -3.80 -0.98 -15.71
CA THR A 169 -2.67 -1.21 -14.80
C THR A 169 -1.69 -2.22 -15.41
N VAL A 170 -2.16 -3.36 -15.92
CA VAL A 170 -1.28 -4.36 -16.55
C VAL A 170 -0.64 -3.81 -17.83
N LEU A 171 -1.38 -3.10 -18.68
CA LEU A 171 -0.85 -2.46 -19.88
C LEU A 171 0.23 -1.42 -19.56
N SER A 172 0.20 -0.81 -18.37
CA SER A 172 1.23 0.12 -17.95
C SER A 172 2.62 -0.50 -17.89
N TYR A 173 2.73 -1.82 -17.73
CA TYR A 173 4.01 -2.53 -17.83
C TYR A 173 4.69 -2.31 -19.19
N PHE A 174 3.90 -2.45 -20.27
CA PHE A 174 4.39 -2.29 -21.65
C PHE A 174 4.52 -0.82 -22.04
N PHE A 175 3.55 0.01 -21.65
CA PHE A 175 3.53 1.43 -21.97
C PHE A 175 3.25 2.26 -20.72
N LYS A 176 4.30 2.87 -20.15
CA LYS A 176 4.23 3.63 -18.89
C LYS A 176 3.19 4.75 -18.90
N ILE A 177 2.80 5.27 -20.07
CA ILE A 177 1.74 6.28 -20.22
C ILE A 177 0.38 5.81 -19.69
N PHE A 178 0.14 4.49 -19.60
CA PHE A 178 -1.09 3.97 -19.01
C PHE A 178 -1.14 4.12 -17.48
N PHE A 179 -0.03 4.40 -16.79
CA PHE A 179 -0.03 4.71 -15.35
C PHE A 179 -0.91 5.94 -15.01
N PRO A 180 -0.65 7.15 -15.54
CA PRO A 180 -1.52 8.30 -15.30
C PRO A 180 -2.93 8.07 -15.85
N LEU A 181 -3.09 7.41 -17.00
CA LEU A 181 -4.43 7.10 -17.54
C LEU A 181 -5.24 6.22 -16.58
N THR A 182 -4.61 5.24 -15.92
CA THR A 182 -5.25 4.39 -14.92
C THR A 182 -5.81 5.22 -13.77
N LEU A 183 -5.06 6.21 -13.26
CA LEU A 183 -5.53 7.10 -12.19
C LEU A 183 -6.71 7.97 -12.65
N ILE A 184 -6.66 8.51 -13.87
CA ILE A 184 -7.76 9.30 -14.45
C ILE A 184 -9.05 8.46 -14.49
N VAL A 185 -8.97 7.25 -15.04
CA VAL A 185 -10.11 6.33 -15.15
C VAL A 185 -10.59 5.89 -13.76
N TYR A 186 -9.67 5.58 -12.85
CA TYR A 186 -10.01 5.19 -11.48
C TYR A 186 -10.79 6.29 -10.73
N PHE A 187 -10.29 7.53 -10.76
CA PHE A 187 -10.95 8.64 -10.08
C PHE A 187 -12.25 9.07 -10.77
N SER A 188 -12.32 9.05 -12.10
CA SER A 188 -13.57 9.36 -12.81
C SER A 188 -14.69 8.37 -12.47
N MET A 189 -14.36 7.09 -12.31
CA MET A 189 -15.31 6.07 -11.87
C MET A 189 -15.77 6.29 -10.42
N LEU A 190 -14.85 6.58 -9.49
CA LEU A 190 -15.16 6.87 -8.08
C LEU A 190 -16.04 8.11 -7.90
N PHE A 191 -15.77 9.16 -8.68
CA PHE A 191 -16.35 10.50 -8.55
C PHE A 191 -17.53 10.76 -9.47
N SER A 192 -18.19 9.69 -9.92
CA SER A 192 -19.41 9.75 -10.73
C SER A 192 -20.64 10.35 -10.02
N ARG A 193 -20.53 10.76 -8.75
CA ARG A 193 -21.60 11.39 -7.94
C ARG A 193 -21.04 12.51 -7.07
N ARG A 194 -21.93 13.31 -6.45
CA ARG A 194 -21.56 14.38 -5.51
C ARG A 194 -20.66 13.86 -4.40
N ILE A 195 -19.54 14.54 -4.21
CA ILE A 195 -18.47 14.20 -3.27
C ILE A 195 -18.57 15.10 -2.04
N LYS A 196 -18.34 14.55 -0.85
CA LYS A 196 -18.20 15.34 0.38
C LYS A 196 -16.79 15.95 0.47
N PRO A 197 -16.63 17.25 0.81
CA PRO A 197 -15.32 17.85 1.06
C PRO A 197 -14.57 17.14 2.20
N ASN A 198 -13.37 16.62 1.92
CA ASN A 198 -12.41 16.14 2.92
C ASN A 198 -10.97 16.45 2.49
N LEU A 199 -10.30 17.35 3.20
CA LEU A 199 -8.97 17.86 2.80
C LEU A 199 -7.94 16.75 2.58
N THR A 200 -7.86 15.77 3.50
CA THR A 200 -6.95 14.63 3.36
C THR A 200 -7.22 13.87 2.07
N SER A 201 -8.46 13.43 1.85
CA SER A 201 -8.78 12.63 0.66
C SER A 201 -8.62 13.43 -0.64
N PHE A 202 -8.92 14.74 -0.65
CA PHE A 202 -8.63 15.62 -1.78
C PHE A 202 -7.12 15.76 -2.02
N SER A 203 -6.31 15.94 -0.98
CA SER A 203 -4.85 16.02 -1.12
C SER A 203 -4.26 14.75 -1.73
N VAL A 204 -4.75 13.57 -1.33
CA VAL A 204 -4.33 12.28 -1.91
C VAL A 204 -4.66 12.20 -3.39
N VAL A 205 -5.88 12.59 -3.79
CA VAL A 205 -6.31 12.61 -5.20
C VAL A 205 -5.44 13.58 -6.02
N VAL A 206 -5.32 14.82 -5.56
CA VAL A 206 -4.61 15.88 -6.30
C VAL A 206 -3.13 15.56 -6.43
N ILE A 207 -2.48 15.11 -5.36
CA ILE A 207 -1.04 14.82 -5.38
C ILE A 207 -0.75 13.55 -6.20
N SER A 208 -1.54 12.49 -6.05
CA SER A 208 -1.34 11.28 -6.85
C SER A 208 -1.54 11.52 -8.34
N LEU A 209 -2.62 12.21 -8.73
CA LEU A 209 -2.88 12.51 -10.13
C LEU A 209 -1.88 13.54 -10.67
N GLY A 210 -1.56 14.59 -9.91
CA GLY A 210 -0.64 15.64 -10.30
C GLY A 210 0.77 15.13 -10.57
N LEU A 211 1.32 14.32 -9.65
CA LEU A 211 2.66 13.73 -9.82
C LEU A 211 2.66 12.72 -10.98
N ALA A 212 1.61 11.90 -11.11
CA ALA A 212 1.51 10.96 -12.22
C ALA A 212 1.44 11.66 -13.59
N LEU A 213 0.71 12.77 -13.70
CA LEU A 213 0.66 13.59 -14.92
C LEU A 213 1.99 14.28 -15.20
N SER A 214 2.68 14.79 -14.17
CA SER A 214 4.00 15.40 -14.34
C SER A 214 5.05 14.40 -14.86
N ALA A 215 4.90 13.11 -14.55
CA ALA A 215 5.79 12.05 -15.04
C ALA A 215 5.77 11.90 -16.57
N ILE A 216 4.70 12.35 -17.23
CA ILE A 216 4.60 12.36 -18.70
C ILE A 216 5.67 13.30 -19.28
N PHE A 217 5.85 14.47 -18.68
CA PHE A 217 6.78 15.50 -19.14
C PHE A 217 8.20 15.29 -18.61
N LEU A 218 8.32 14.77 -17.38
CA LEU A 218 9.60 14.59 -16.69
C LEU A 218 10.23 13.21 -16.94
N HIS A 219 9.52 12.29 -17.59
CA HIS A 219 9.90 10.91 -17.87
C HIS A 219 10.28 10.04 -16.64
N GLU A 220 9.94 10.48 -15.42
CA GLU A 220 10.26 9.83 -14.14
C GLU A 220 9.05 9.12 -13.51
N TYR A 221 8.66 8.00 -14.11
CA TYR A 221 7.46 7.24 -13.72
C TYR A 221 7.60 6.48 -12.40
N ILE A 222 8.76 5.88 -12.12
CA ILE A 222 8.98 5.06 -10.92
C ILE A 222 8.81 5.92 -9.66
N HIS A 223 9.46 7.08 -9.62
CA HIS A 223 9.38 7.99 -8.48
C HIS A 223 8.00 8.62 -8.36
N ALA A 224 7.35 8.97 -9.48
CA ALA A 224 5.98 9.45 -9.47
C ALA A 224 5.01 8.40 -8.91
N PHE A 225 5.22 7.12 -9.20
CA PHE A 225 4.46 6.05 -8.59
C PHE A 225 4.71 5.95 -7.08
N TYR A 226 5.97 5.81 -6.65
CA TYR A 226 6.28 5.57 -5.23
C TYR A 226 5.93 6.76 -4.33
N LEU A 227 6.26 7.99 -4.76
CA LEU A 227 6.00 9.20 -3.98
C LEU A 227 4.56 9.71 -4.19
N GLY A 228 4.08 9.73 -5.44
CA GLY A 228 2.77 10.30 -5.77
C GLY A 228 1.61 9.36 -5.47
N SER A 229 1.73 8.07 -5.76
CA SER A 229 0.62 7.11 -5.59
C SER A 229 0.81 6.20 -4.38
N MET A 230 1.88 5.42 -4.33
CA MET A 230 2.06 4.43 -3.26
C MET A 230 2.03 5.06 -1.87
N ALA A 231 2.87 6.07 -1.63
CA ALA A 231 2.98 6.70 -0.31
C ALA A 231 1.69 7.43 0.09
N THR A 232 1.09 8.21 -0.82
CA THR A 232 -0.15 8.95 -0.51
C THR A 232 -1.31 8.01 -0.19
N PHE A 233 -1.50 6.94 -0.98
CA PHE A 233 -2.54 5.95 -0.76
C PHE A 233 -2.28 5.12 0.51
N PHE A 234 -1.03 4.73 0.80
CA PHE A 234 -0.71 4.01 2.03
C PHE A 234 -0.88 4.87 3.27
N PHE A 235 -0.36 6.11 3.30
CA PHE A 235 -0.50 6.97 4.47
C PHE A 235 -1.97 7.22 4.83
N SER A 236 -2.81 7.43 3.82
CA SER A 236 -4.26 7.57 4.01
C SER A 236 -4.90 6.27 4.51
N CYS A 237 -4.68 5.16 3.82
CA CYS A 237 -5.31 3.88 4.14
C CYS A 237 -4.89 3.33 5.51
N ILE A 238 -3.60 3.31 5.80
CA ILE A 238 -3.06 2.79 7.05
C ILE A 238 -3.56 3.64 8.21
N THR A 239 -3.49 4.97 8.11
CA THR A 239 -4.00 5.86 9.17
C THR A 239 -5.50 5.71 9.35
N TYR A 240 -6.29 5.64 8.26
CA TYR A 240 -7.74 5.45 8.36
C TYR A 240 -8.14 4.14 9.07
N SER A 241 -7.37 3.07 8.86
CA SER A 241 -7.67 1.73 9.41
C SER A 241 -7.08 1.46 10.80
N THR A 242 -6.09 2.23 11.23
CA THR A 242 -5.38 2.01 12.51
C THR A 242 -5.58 3.16 13.50
N ALA A 243 -5.66 4.39 13.01
CA ALA A 243 -5.72 5.61 13.81
C ALA A 243 -6.69 6.62 13.18
N ARG A 244 -7.95 6.22 12.97
CA ARG A 244 -8.97 7.03 12.27
C ARG A 244 -9.10 8.45 12.85
N TYR A 245 -8.92 8.63 14.15
CA TYR A 245 -8.95 9.94 14.83
C TYR A 245 -7.83 10.91 14.39
N ASN A 246 -6.82 10.42 13.67
CA ASN A 246 -5.73 11.21 13.10
C ASN A 246 -5.82 11.33 11.57
N HIS A 247 -6.85 10.76 10.92
CA HIS A 247 -6.95 10.71 9.45
C HIS A 247 -7.01 12.11 8.81
N ASP A 248 -7.65 13.07 9.47
CA ASP A 248 -7.72 14.46 8.99
C ASP A 248 -6.37 15.20 9.01
N LYS A 249 -5.32 14.59 9.58
CA LYS A 249 -3.96 15.15 9.63
C LYS A 249 -3.00 14.53 8.61
N VAL A 250 -3.45 13.51 7.86
CA VAL A 250 -2.59 12.81 6.88
C VAL A 250 -2.13 13.73 5.75
N PHE A 251 -2.90 14.77 5.42
CA PHE A 251 -2.52 15.72 4.37
C PHE A 251 -1.14 16.34 4.59
N TYR A 252 -0.69 16.53 5.85
CA TYR A 252 0.66 17.02 6.14
C TYR A 252 1.74 16.08 5.59
N SER A 253 1.61 14.77 5.79
CA SER A 253 2.55 13.79 5.21
C SER A 253 2.48 13.83 3.69
N VAL A 254 1.28 13.85 3.13
CA VAL A 254 1.06 13.76 1.67
C VAL A 254 1.65 14.98 0.96
N ILE A 255 1.47 16.19 1.48
CA ILE A 255 2.02 17.43 0.88
C ILE A 255 3.55 17.39 0.82
N LEU A 256 4.22 16.86 1.84
CA LEU A 256 5.69 16.75 1.86
C LEU A 256 6.26 15.86 0.75
N LEU A 257 5.44 15.01 0.10
CA LEU A 257 5.87 14.18 -1.03
C LEU A 257 6.03 14.97 -2.33
N VAL A 258 5.38 16.14 -2.45
CA VAL A 258 5.50 17.02 -3.63
C VAL A 258 6.92 17.57 -3.77
N PRO A 259 7.51 18.25 -2.77
CA PRO A 259 8.90 18.68 -2.85
C PRO A 259 9.86 17.48 -2.92
N ALA A 260 9.53 16.33 -2.29
CA ALA A 260 10.34 15.11 -2.43
C ALA A 260 10.43 14.57 -3.88
N TYR A 261 9.47 14.92 -4.75
CA TYR A 261 9.48 14.55 -6.16
C TYR A 261 10.11 15.66 -7.02
N PHE A 262 9.63 16.91 -6.90
CA PHE A 262 10.06 17.99 -7.80
C PHE A 262 11.47 18.52 -7.51
N LEU A 263 11.89 18.55 -6.24
CA LEU A 263 13.24 19.03 -5.92
C LEU A 263 14.32 18.09 -6.42
N ARG A 264 13.99 16.82 -6.73
CA ARG A 264 14.94 15.85 -7.29
C ARG A 264 15.57 16.34 -8.60
N PHE A 265 14.85 17.13 -9.39
CA PHE A 265 15.34 17.67 -10.65
C PHE A 265 16.22 18.92 -10.48
N ILE A 266 16.30 19.46 -9.25
CA ILE A 266 17.06 20.66 -8.91
C ILE A 266 18.24 20.29 -8.00
N ASN A 267 17.94 19.63 -6.88
CA ASN A 267 18.89 19.18 -5.88
C ASN A 267 18.40 17.89 -5.22
N LEU A 268 19.09 16.78 -5.51
CA LEU A 268 18.76 15.45 -5.01
C LEU A 268 18.87 15.37 -3.48
N ASP A 269 19.86 16.01 -2.87
CA ASP A 269 20.10 15.96 -1.42
C ASP A 269 18.95 16.61 -0.65
N VAL A 270 18.49 17.77 -1.10
CA VAL A 270 17.33 18.45 -0.53
C VAL A 270 16.07 17.62 -0.72
N SER A 271 15.89 17.04 -1.92
CA SER A 271 14.77 16.14 -2.22
C SER A 271 14.72 14.93 -1.29
N ALA A 272 15.88 14.36 -0.96
CA ALA A 272 16.02 13.17 -0.15
C ALA A 272 15.61 13.38 1.32
N VAL A 273 15.54 14.63 1.81
CA VAL A 273 15.10 14.94 3.18
C VAL A 273 13.57 14.84 3.33
N PHE A 274 12.82 15.18 2.29
CA PHE A 274 11.37 15.32 2.40
C PHE A 274 10.62 13.98 2.54
N PHE A 275 11.10 12.90 1.91
CA PHE A 275 10.47 11.58 2.07
C PHE A 275 10.60 11.04 3.52
N PRO A 276 11.79 11.02 4.16
CA PRO A 276 11.93 10.68 5.57
C PRO A 276 11.04 11.53 6.49
N LEU A 277 10.97 12.85 6.28
CA LEU A 277 10.10 13.72 7.07
C LEU A 277 8.62 13.35 6.92
N SER A 278 8.17 13.14 5.68
CA SER A 278 6.81 12.70 5.37
C SER A 278 6.47 11.37 6.06
N PHE A 279 7.39 10.41 6.00
CA PHE A 279 7.25 9.08 6.58
C PHE A 279 7.26 9.12 8.12
N LEU A 280 8.15 9.90 8.74
CA LEU A 280 8.16 10.10 10.20
C LEU A 280 6.86 10.72 10.71
N LEU A 281 6.31 11.71 9.98
CA LEU A 281 5.01 12.28 10.32
C LEU A 281 3.90 11.24 10.19
N PHE A 282 3.94 10.39 9.17
CA PHE A 282 3.01 9.27 9.03
C PHE A 282 3.12 8.29 10.22
N LEU A 283 4.33 7.88 10.61
CA LEU A 283 4.55 7.00 11.76
C LEU A 283 4.04 7.62 13.06
N TYR A 284 4.23 8.93 13.24
CA TYR A 284 3.70 9.68 14.38
C TYR A 284 2.17 9.60 14.45
N LEU A 285 1.46 9.70 13.31
CA LEU A 285 0.00 9.60 13.27
C LEU A 285 -0.53 8.22 13.68
N ILE A 286 0.27 7.16 13.51
CA ILE A 286 -0.13 5.77 13.84
C ILE A 286 0.56 5.20 15.10
N LYS A 287 1.33 6.01 15.83
CA LYS A 287 2.19 5.58 16.96
C LYS A 287 1.47 4.72 18.00
N ASP A 288 0.20 4.99 18.26
CA ASP A 288 -0.59 4.29 19.29
C ASP A 288 -0.93 2.83 18.91
N ASN A 289 -0.64 2.43 17.66
CA ASN A 289 -0.77 1.05 17.18
C ASN A 289 0.56 0.29 17.13
N LEU A 290 1.71 0.97 17.20
CA LEU A 290 3.02 0.35 16.99
C LEU A 290 3.54 -0.40 18.24
N GLY A 291 2.90 -0.23 19.39
CA GLY A 291 3.31 -0.91 20.63
C GLY A 291 2.84 -2.37 20.76
N ILE A 292 3.32 -3.02 21.83
CA ILE A 292 2.97 -4.42 22.20
C ILE A 292 1.45 -4.66 22.24
N THR A 293 0.68 -3.69 22.76
CA THR A 293 -0.77 -3.79 22.80
C THR A 293 -1.38 -3.89 21.40
N GLY A 294 -0.87 -3.11 20.45
CA GLY A 294 -1.31 -3.16 19.05
C GLY A 294 -0.98 -4.51 18.41
N ILE A 295 0.21 -5.06 18.68
CA ILE A 295 0.60 -6.40 18.23
C ILE A 295 -0.34 -7.47 18.80
N LYS A 296 -0.60 -7.45 20.11
CA LYS A 296 -1.41 -8.48 20.79
C LYS A 296 -2.89 -8.44 20.40
N THR A 297 -3.45 -7.25 20.24
CA THR A 297 -4.91 -7.05 20.10
C THR A 297 -5.36 -6.67 18.69
N GLY A 298 -4.44 -6.22 17.84
CA GLY A 298 -4.77 -5.61 16.54
C GLY A 298 -5.38 -4.21 16.63
N MET A 299 -5.59 -3.67 17.84
CA MET A 299 -6.25 -2.40 18.11
C MET A 299 -5.32 -1.36 18.71
N SER A 300 -5.58 -0.09 18.43
CA SER A 300 -4.85 1.03 19.01
C SER A 300 -5.05 1.09 20.52
N LYS A 301 -3.99 1.37 21.28
CA LYS A 301 -4.07 1.59 22.74
C LYS A 301 -5.14 2.61 23.12
N LYS A 302 -5.31 3.65 22.31
CA LYS A 302 -6.28 4.72 22.53
C LYS A 302 -7.75 4.25 22.52
N PHE A 303 -8.06 3.15 21.83
CA PHE A 303 -9.42 2.59 21.86
C PHE A 303 -9.67 1.66 23.05
N LEU A 304 -8.61 1.28 23.77
CA LEU A 304 -8.66 0.37 24.91
C LEU A 304 -8.63 1.12 26.26
N ILE A 305 -8.07 2.33 26.28
CA ILE A 305 -8.12 3.26 27.41
C ILE A 305 -9.43 4.05 27.26
N LYS A 306 -10.53 3.49 27.77
CA LYS A 306 -11.77 4.21 28.03
C LYS A 306 -11.91 4.41 29.53
#